data_AF-A0A838K2Q8-F1
#
_entry.id   AF-A0A838K2Q8-F1
#
_cell.length_a   1.000
_cell.length_b   1.000
_cell.length_c   1.000
_cell.angle_alpha   90.00
_cell.angle_beta   90.00
_cell.angle_gamma   90.00
#
_symmetry.space_group_name_H-M   'P 1'
#
loop_
_entity.id
_entity.type
_entity.pdbx_description
1 polymer ?
#
loop_
_entity_poly.entity_id
_entity_poly.type
_entity_poly.pdbx_seq_one_letter_code
_entity_poly.pdbx_strand_id
1 'polypeptide(L)'
;MSRPDGGGTAVVIVDRRWTVTHVSPRFTELLGWPPELISGRSLADLVDPDDQGGFQAALTDLDLLGFATLDCRVRHRTGGWWRMASTMTGHQKLITLLCELQPQD
;
A
#
# COMPACT_ATOMS: atom_id res chain seq x y z
N MET A 1 -22.14 20.58 -10.43
CA MET A 1 -21.62 19.48 -11.27
C MET A 1 -20.48 18.82 -10.50
N SER A 2 -20.78 18.09 -9.44
CA SER A 2 -19.74 17.38 -8.68
C SER A 2 -19.49 16.06 -9.39
N ARG A 3 -18.37 15.97 -10.11
CA ARG A 3 -17.84 14.70 -10.58
C ARG A 3 -17.42 13.95 -9.31
N PRO A 4 -17.90 12.74 -9.01
CA PRO A 4 -17.30 11.96 -7.94
C PRO A 4 -15.90 11.61 -8.44
N ASP A 5 -14.89 12.18 -7.82
CA ASP A 5 -13.49 11.81 -7.92
C ASP A 5 -13.38 10.38 -7.36
N GLY A 6 -13.78 9.41 -8.17
CA GLY A 6 -13.73 7.98 -7.87
C GLY A 6 -12.32 7.40 -7.94
N GLY A 7 -11.28 8.20 -7.68
CA GLY A 7 -9.93 7.72 -7.42
C GLY A 7 -9.97 7.00 -6.08
N GLY A 8 -10.16 5.68 -6.10
CA GLY A 8 -10.41 4.91 -4.91
C GLY A 8 -9.18 4.88 -4.01
N THR A 9 -9.09 5.80 -3.05
CA THR A 9 -8.03 5.75 -2.06
C THR A 9 -8.33 4.64 -1.06
N ALA A 10 -7.38 3.72 -0.92
CA ALA A 10 -7.38 2.67 0.08
C ALA A 10 -6.51 3.09 1.28
N VAL A 11 -6.80 2.51 2.44
CA VAL A 11 -5.98 2.71 3.64
C VAL A 11 -5.47 1.34 4.08
N VAL A 12 -4.17 1.24 4.30
CA VAL A 12 -3.52 0.04 4.82
C VAL A 12 -2.73 0.44 6.06
N ILE A 13 -2.83 -0.33 7.13
CA ILE A 13 -2.05 -0.10 8.35
C ILE A 13 -1.15 -1.31 8.55
N VAL A 14 0.15 -1.05 8.67
CA VAL A 14 1.17 -2.07 8.91
C VAL A 14 1.92 -1.79 10.21
N ASP A 15 2.52 -2.83 10.77
CA ASP A 15 3.49 -2.67 11.85
C ASP A 15 4.89 -2.29 11.30
N ARG A 16 5.87 -2.06 12.19
CA ARG A 16 7.26 -1.75 11.79
C ARG A 16 7.94 -2.85 10.96
N ARG A 17 7.44 -4.09 11.03
CA ARG A 17 7.90 -5.23 10.23
C ARG A 17 7.13 -5.38 8.92
N TRP A 18 6.37 -4.38 8.50
CA TRP A 18 5.57 -4.41 7.28
C TRP A 18 4.42 -5.41 7.30
N THR A 19 4.08 -5.94 8.47
CA THR A 19 2.96 -6.85 8.64
C THR A 19 1.66 -6.07 8.61
N VAL A 20 0.78 -6.44 7.70
CA VAL A 20 -0.55 -5.84 7.59
C VAL A 20 -1.35 -6.15 8.84
N THR A 21 -1.74 -5.11 9.55
CA THR A 21 -2.58 -5.18 10.76
C THR A 21 -4.03 -4.82 10.46
N HIS A 22 -4.24 -3.96 9.47
CA HIS A 22 -5.56 -3.54 9.03
C HIS A 22 -5.54 -3.12 7.56
N VAL A 23 -6.64 -3.37 6.84
CA VAL A 23 -6.87 -2.86 5.48
C VAL A 23 -8.30 -2.33 5.37
N SER A 24 -8.49 -1.25 4.63
CA SER A 24 -9.81 -0.73 4.35
C SER A 24 -10.56 -1.64 3.36
N PRO A 25 -11.90 -1.69 3.39
CA PRO A 25 -12.69 -2.45 2.42
C PRO A 25 -12.38 -2.07 0.96
N ARG A 26 -12.05 -0.79 0.73
CA ARG A 26 -11.66 -0.26 -0.58
C ARG A 26 -10.42 -0.95 -1.15
N PHE A 27 -9.45 -1.32 -0.31
CA PHE A 27 -8.28 -2.09 -0.74
C PHE A 27 -8.69 -3.45 -1.33
N THR A 28 -9.61 -4.14 -0.65
CA THR A 28 -10.14 -5.43 -1.09
C THR A 28 -10.97 -5.31 -2.36
N GLU A 29 -11.79 -4.26 -2.50
CA GLU A 29 -12.55 -3.99 -3.73
C GLU A 29 -11.63 -3.75 -4.93
N LEU A 30 -10.52 -3.03 -4.73
CA LEU A 30 -9.62 -2.64 -5.81
C LEU A 30 -8.61 -3.73 -6.19
N LEU A 31 -8.01 -4.43 -5.22
CA LEU A 31 -6.99 -5.45 -5.49
C LEU A 31 -7.50 -6.90 -5.42
N GLY A 32 -8.72 -7.10 -4.93
CA GLY A 32 -9.33 -8.42 -4.74
C GLY A 32 -8.81 -9.19 -3.53
N TRP A 33 -7.86 -8.65 -2.75
CA TRP A 33 -7.30 -9.29 -1.56
C TRP A 33 -8.23 -9.13 -0.35
N PRO A 34 -8.84 -10.22 0.17
CA PRO A 34 -9.65 -10.12 1.37
C PRO A 34 -8.78 -9.83 2.60
N PRO A 35 -9.30 -9.05 3.58
CA PRO A 35 -8.56 -8.67 4.78
C PRO A 35 -8.03 -9.89 5.53
N GLU A 36 -8.78 -10.99 5.56
CA GLU A 36 -8.43 -12.22 6.27
C GLU A 36 -7.22 -12.93 5.67
N LEU A 37 -6.97 -12.78 4.36
CA LEU A 37 -5.80 -13.38 3.72
C LEU A 37 -4.57 -12.48 3.82
N ILE A 38 -4.76 -11.15 3.80
CA ILE A 38 -3.65 -10.21 3.79
C ILE A 38 -3.20 -9.80 5.20
N SER A 39 -4.10 -9.79 6.17
CA SER A 39 -3.77 -9.51 7.57
C SER A 39 -2.78 -10.55 8.09
N GLY A 40 -1.73 -10.09 8.75
CA GLY A 40 -0.63 -10.93 9.21
C GLY A 40 0.44 -11.24 8.16
N ARG A 41 0.26 -10.82 6.90
CA ARG A 41 1.30 -10.94 5.86
C ARG A 41 2.11 -9.66 5.72
N SER A 42 3.32 -9.79 5.20
CA SER A 42 4.13 -8.64 4.83
C SER A 42 3.55 -7.96 3.59
N LEU A 43 3.33 -6.65 3.64
CA LEU A 43 2.91 -5.88 2.47
C LEU A 43 3.99 -5.91 1.37
N ALA A 44 5.26 -6.03 1.76
CA ALA A 44 6.39 -6.09 0.84
C ALA A 44 6.38 -7.35 -0.06
N ASP A 45 5.69 -8.43 0.33
CA ASP A 45 5.50 -9.62 -0.52
C ASP A 45 4.58 -9.36 -1.72
N LEU A 46 3.75 -8.32 -1.66
CA LEU A 46 2.89 -7.92 -2.78
C LEU A 46 3.58 -6.97 -3.76
N VAL A 47 4.68 -6.33 -3.35
CA VAL A 47 5.43 -5.37 -4.14
C VAL A 47 6.27 -6.09 -5.17
N ASP A 48 6.29 -5.57 -6.40
CA ASP A 48 7.12 -6.10 -7.48
C ASP A 48 8.60 -6.14 -7.06
N PRO A 49 9.33 -7.23 -7.34
CA PRO A 49 10.74 -7.37 -6.96
C PRO A 49 11.65 -6.27 -7.54
N ASP A 50 11.29 -5.69 -8.69
CA ASP A 50 12.02 -4.57 -9.31
C ASP A 50 11.86 -3.26 -8.51
N ASP A 51 10.71 -3.09 -7.83
CA ASP A 51 10.40 -1.91 -7.02
C ASP A 51 10.87 -2.02 -5.54
N GLN A 52 11.49 -3.14 -5.15
CA GLN A 52 12.02 -3.34 -3.78
C GLN A 52 13.09 -2.31 -3.40
N GLY A 53 13.88 -1.83 -4.38
CA GLY A 53 14.87 -0.78 -4.14
C GLY A 53 14.22 0.55 -3.74
N GLY A 54 13.14 0.94 -4.42
CA GLY A 54 12.36 2.13 -4.09
C GLY A 54 11.63 1.99 -2.75
N PHE A 55 11.12 0.79 -2.46
CA PHE A 55 10.55 0.46 -1.16
C PHE A 55 11.55 0.70 -0.02
N GLN A 56 12.77 0.16 -0.15
CA GLN A 56 13.81 0.31 0.87
C GLN A 56 14.22 1.77 1.09
N ALA A 57 14.25 2.59 0.03
CA ALA A 57 14.50 4.02 0.15
C ALA A 57 13.37 4.73 0.94
N ALA A 58 12.11 4.42 0.62
CA ALA A 58 10.96 4.96 1.36
C ALA A 58 10.97 4.54 2.84
N LEU A 59 11.49 3.36 3.19
CA LEU A 59 11.70 2.96 4.59
C LEU A 59 12.67 3.90 5.31
N THR A 60 13.78 4.21 4.65
CA THR A 60 14.79 5.11 5.20
C THR A 60 14.23 6.52 5.37
N ASP A 61 13.49 7.04 4.40
CA ASP A 61 12.81 8.34 4.53
C ASP A 61 11.79 8.34 5.66
N LEU A 62 11.02 7.26 5.83
CA LEU A 62 10.04 7.15 6.92
C LEU A 62 10.72 7.19 8.30
N ASP A 63 11.86 6.52 8.47
CA ASP A 63 12.61 6.50 9.73
C ASP A 63 13.24 7.87 10.04
N LEU A 64 13.71 8.57 9.01
CA LEU A 64 14.35 9.88 9.15
C LEU A 64 13.36 11.04 9.31
N LEU A 65 12.26 11.03 8.55
CA LEU A 65 11.32 12.16 8.42
C LEU A 65 9.98 11.91 9.13
N GLY A 66 9.66 10.66 9.48
CA GLY A 66 8.37 10.26 10.05
C GLY A 66 7.25 10.10 9.00
N PHE A 67 7.51 10.43 7.74
CA PHE A 67 6.63 10.18 6.60
C PHE A 67 7.46 9.88 5.34
N ALA A 68 6.88 9.15 4.39
CA ALA A 68 7.50 8.86 3.10
C ALA A 68 6.43 8.66 2.03
N THR A 69 6.81 8.78 0.77
CA THR A 69 5.95 8.41 -0.37
C THR A 69 6.61 7.31 -1.16
N LEU A 70 5.81 6.34 -1.58
CA LEU A 70 6.25 5.21 -2.36
C LEU A 70 5.34 5.09 -3.58
N ASP A 71 5.94 4.92 -4.76
CA ASP A 71 5.22 4.51 -5.96
C ASP A 71 5.79 3.16 -6.38
N CYS A 72 4.95 2.13 -6.39
CA CYS A 72 5.39 0.77 -6.70
C CYS A 72 4.29 -0.02 -7.40
N ARG A 73 4.67 -1.10 -8.08
CA ARG A 73 3.72 -2.06 -8.62
C ARG A 73 3.36 -3.09 -7.57
N VAL A 74 2.06 -3.33 -7.39
CA VAL A 74 1.55 -4.39 -6.52
C VAL A 74 0.79 -5.43 -7.29
N ARG A 75 0.90 -6.67 -6.84
CA ARG A 75 0.22 -7.79 -7.47
C ARG A 75 -1.27 -7.77 -7.16
N HIS A 76 -2.07 -7.72 -8.21
CA HIS A 76 -3.52 -7.92 -8.10
C HIS A 76 -3.85 -9.41 -7.90
N ARG A 77 -4.85 -9.73 -7.08
CA ARG A 77 -5.18 -11.12 -6.73
C ARG A 77 -5.56 -11.96 -7.95
N THR A 78 -6.32 -11.39 -8.89
CA THR A 78 -6.77 -12.10 -10.10
C THR A 78 -5.68 -12.23 -11.18
N GLY A 79 -4.45 -11.75 -10.90
CA GLY A 79 -3.38 -11.61 -11.88
C GLY A 79 -3.28 -10.19 -12.42
N GLY A 80 -2.08 -9.81 -12.82
CA GLY A 80 -1.74 -8.44 -13.25
C GLY A 80 -1.04 -7.62 -12.16
N TRP A 81 -0.44 -6.52 -12.60
CA TRP A 81 0.24 -5.54 -11.78
C TRP A 81 -0.55 -4.23 -11.82
N TRP A 82 -0.72 -3.62 -10.65
CA TRP A 82 -1.38 -2.34 -10.51
C TRP A 82 -0.39 -1.35 -9.93
N ARG A 83 -0.44 -0.11 -10.42
CA ARG A 83 0.36 0.96 -9.84
C ARG A 83 -0.28 1.39 -8.53
N MET A 84 0.53 1.42 -7.47
CA MET A 84 0.11 1.85 -6.15
C MET A 84 1.02 3.00 -5.69
N ALA A 85 0.44 4.19 -5.62
CA ALA A 85 1.07 5.34 -5.00
C ALA A 85 0.62 5.41 -3.53
N SER A 86 1.55 5.19 -2.61
CA SER A 86 1.29 5.14 -1.17
C SER A 86 1.98 6.28 -0.44
N THR A 87 1.23 7.06 0.32
CA THR A 87 1.80 7.97 1.33
C THR A 87 1.82 7.27 2.67
N MET A 88 3.00 7.13 3.25
CA MET A 88 3.27 6.41 4.49
C MET A 88 3.51 7.40 5.62
N THR A 89 2.84 7.23 6.75
CA THR A 89 3.04 8.05 7.94
C THR A 89 3.24 7.16 9.17
N GLY A 90 4.33 7.39 9.92
CA GLY A 90 4.65 6.65 11.12
C GLY A 90 3.97 7.24 12.35
N HIS A 91 3.15 6.45 13.06
CA HIS A 91 2.46 6.86 14.28
C HIS A 91 2.68 5.86 15.43
N GLN A 92 3.47 6.28 16.43
CA GLN A 92 3.72 5.62 17.73
C GLN A 92 4.32 4.18 17.67
N LYS A 93 3.83 3.26 16.83
CA LYS A 93 4.42 1.96 16.44
C LYS A 93 3.88 1.40 15.11
N LEU A 94 2.81 2.00 14.57
CA LEU A 94 2.16 1.57 13.34
C LEU A 94 2.51 2.55 12.22
N ILE A 95 2.41 2.08 10.99
CA ILE A 95 2.63 2.86 9.77
C ILE A 95 1.32 2.83 9.01
N THR A 96 0.76 4.00 8.76
CA THR A 96 -0.47 4.15 7.98
C THR A 96 -0.09 4.50 6.55
N LEU A 97 -0.60 3.74 5.60
CA LEU A 97 -0.42 3.94 4.17
C LEU A 97 -1.74 4.38 3.54
N LEU A 98 -1.74 5.59 3.01
CA LEU A 98 -2.79 6.08 2.13
C LEU A 98 -2.42 5.71 0.69
N CYS A 99 -3.12 4.72 0.13
CA CYS A 99 -2.76 4.11 -1.15
C CYS A 99 -3.75 4.54 -2.23
N GLU A 100 -3.25 5.10 -3.31
CA GLU A 100 -4.00 5.31 -4.54
C GLU A 100 -3.63 4.22 -5.55
N LEU A 101 -4.63 3.51 -6.04
CA LEU A 101 -4.46 2.34 -6.90
C LEU A 101 -5.00 2.65 -8.29
N GLN A 102 -4.17 2.41 -9.29
CA GLN A 102 -4.52 2.60 -10.69
C GLN A 102 -4.17 1.33 -11.48
N PRO A 103 -5.08 0.84 -12.35
CA PRO A 103 -4.74 -0.26 -13.25
C PRO A 103 -3.63 0.17 -14.19
N GLN A 104 -2.67 -0.72 -14.43
CA GLN A 104 -1.62 -0.51 -15.43
C GLN A 104 -2.19 -0.91 -16.80
N ASP A 105 -2.29 0.05 -17.73
CA ASP A 105 -2.68 -0.17 -19.14
C ASP A 105 -1.58 -0.93 -19.90
#